data_AF-A0A1J5PYI8-F1
#
_entry.id   AF-A0A1J5PYI8-F1
#
_cell.length_a   1.000
_cell.length_b   1.000
_cell.length_c   1.000
_cell.angle_alpha   90.00
_cell.angle_beta   90.00
_cell.angle_gamma   90.00
#
_symmetry.space_group_name_H-M   'P 1'
#
loop_
_entity.id
_entity.type
_entity.pdbx_description
1 polymer ?
#
loop_
_entity_poly.entity_id
_entity_poly.type
_entity_poly.pdbx_seq_one_letter_code
_entity_poly.pdbx_strand_id
1 'polypeptide(L)' 'MRAVFEMLGLQDVVAKSLGSTNPYNMIRATIDGLKLESSPRQVAQRRGKKVADILKKTDGEVAEPVEA' A
#
# COMPACT_ATOMS: atom_id res chain seq x y z
N MET A 1 -12.53 -9.70 3.10
CA MET A 1 -11.55 -8.60 2.96
C MET A 1 -11.27 -7.94 4.29
N ARG A 2 -12.27 -7.37 4.97
CA ARG A 2 -12.09 -6.75 6.30
C ARG A 2 -11.28 -7.59 7.29
N ALA A 3 -11.63 -8.86 7.50
CA ALA A 3 -10.86 -9.76 8.37
C ALA A 3 -9.37 -9.92 7.97
N VAL A 4 -9.06 -9.89 6.67
CA VAL A 4 -7.68 -9.96 6.18
C VAL A 4 -6.95 -8.66 6.53
N PHE A 5 -7.59 -7.50 6.30
CA PHE A 5 -7.01 -6.19 6.60
C PHE A 5 -6.82 -5.97 8.10
N GLU A 6 -7.79 -6.36 8.93
CA GLU A 6 -7.71 -6.25 10.40
C GLU A 6 -6.58 -7.12 10.96
N MET A 7 -6.39 -8.35 10.46
CA MET A 7 -5.28 -9.21 10.90
C MET A 7 -3.90 -8.70 10.45
N LEU A 8 -3.83 -7.97 9.34
CA LEU A 8 -2.61 -7.30 8.88
C LEU A 8 -2.37 -5.95 9.58
N GLY A 9 -3.31 -5.48 10.42
CA GLY A 9 -3.21 -4.20 11.13
C GLY A 9 -3.53 -2.97 10.28
N LEU A 10 -4.18 -3.14 9.11
CA LEU A 10 -4.60 -2.03 8.27
C LEU A 10 -5.87 -1.39 8.83
N GLN A 11 -5.76 -0.15 9.28
CA GLN A 11 -6.85 0.58 9.93
C GLN A 11 -7.64 1.45 8.94
N ASP A 12 -6.95 2.06 7.98
CA ASP A 12 -7.56 2.93 6.97
C ASP A 12 -7.41 2.31 5.58
N VAL A 13 -8.53 1.83 5.05
CA VAL A 13 -8.61 1.25 3.71
C VAL A 13 -10.03 1.31 3.16
N VAL A 14 -10.17 1.75 1.91
CA VAL A 14 -11.42 1.68 1.15
C VAL A 14 -11.26 0.58 0.09
N ALA A 15 -12.11 -0.44 0.16
CA ALA A 15 -12.08 -1.55 -0.79
C ALA A 15 -13.48 -1.99 -1.20
N LYS A 16 -13.63 -2.41 -2.46
CA LYS A 16 -14.88 -2.96 -3.01
C LYS A 16 -14.59 -4.24 -3.80
N SER A 17 -15.41 -5.27 -3.60
CA SER A 17 -15.41 -6.44 -4.50
C SER A 17 -16.20 -6.08 -5.76
N LEU A 18 -15.53 -6.13 -6.92
CA LEU A 18 -16.13 -5.86 -8.24
C LEU A 18 -16.52 -7.13 -9.02
N GLY A 19 -16.06 -8.30 -8.57
CA GLY A 19 -16.28 -9.58 -9.24
C GLY A 19 -17.07 -10.55 -8.37
N SER A 20 -16.57 -11.78 -8.27
CA SER A 20 -17.20 -12.85 -7.48
C SER A 20 -17.29 -12.51 -5.99
N THR A 21 -18.38 -12.94 -5.35
CA THR A 21 -18.61 -12.85 -3.91
C THR A 21 -18.18 -14.09 -3.14
N ASN A 22 -17.62 -15.11 -3.82
CA ASN A 22 -17.10 -16.31 -3.15
C ASN A 22 -15.93 -15.94 -2.21
N PRO A 23 -16.02 -16.22 -0.90
CA PRO A 23 -15.02 -15.84 0.09
C PRO A 23 -13.59 -16.31 -0.24
N TYR A 24 -13.42 -17.52 -0.78
CA TYR A 24 -12.10 -18.06 -1.13
C TYR A 24 -11.42 -17.22 -2.22
N ASN A 25 -12.18 -16.88 -3.27
CA ASN A 25 -11.65 -16.07 -4.36
C ASN A 25 -11.43 -14.62 -3.93
N MET A 26 -12.29 -14.09 -3.07
CA MET A 26 -12.09 -12.75 -2.49
C MET A 26 -10.78 -12.67 -1.71
N ILE A 27 -10.47 -13.65 -0.87
CA ILE A 27 -9.22 -13.67 -0.09
C ILE A 27 -8.01 -13.78 -1.02
N ARG A 28 -8.04 -14.68 -2.00
CA ARG A 28 -6.97 -14.82 -3.00
C ARG A 28 -6.73 -13.52 -3.75
N ALA A 29 -7.79 -12.90 -4.27
CA ALA A 29 -7.72 -11.63 -4.98
C ALA A 29 -7.19 -10.49 -4.09
N THR A 30 -7.55 -10.47 -2.80
CA THR A 30 -7.05 -9.48 -1.85
C THR A 30 -5.54 -9.63 -1.65
N ILE A 31 -5.06 -10.85 -1.45
CA ILE A 31 -3.64 -11.14 -1.26
C ILE A 31 -2.85 -10.82 -2.52
N ASP A 32 -3.37 -11.16 -3.70
CA ASP A 32 -2.70 -10.88 -4.97
C ASP A 32 -2.65 -9.37 -5.25
N GLY A 33 -3.68 -8.61 -4.90
CA GLY A 33 -3.65 -7.15 -4.94
C GLY A 33 -2.55 -6.56 -4.05
N LEU A 34 -2.43 -7.02 -2.81
CA LEU A 34 -1.40 -6.55 -1.88
C LEU A 34 0.03 -6.86 -2.35
N LYS A 35 0.25 -7.95 -3.09
CA LYS A 35 1.56 -8.29 -3.65
C LYS A 35 1.99 -7.36 -4.80
N LEU A 36 1.04 -6.74 -5.49
CA LEU A 36 1.31 -5.84 -6.61
C LEU A 36 1.69 -4.43 -6.14
N GLU A 37 1.45 -4.12 -4.88
CA GLU A 37 1.83 -2.84 -4.28
C GLU A 37 3.34 -2.63 -4.37
N SER A 38 3.72 -1.46 -4.88
CA SER A 38 5.11 -1.11 -5.13
C SER A 38 5.55 -0.01 -4.19
N SER A 39 6.60 -0.26 -3.41
CA SER A 39 7.16 0.77 -2.54
C SER A 39 7.75 1.94 -3.36
N PRO A 40 7.62 3.20 -2.88
CA PRO A 40 8.17 4.36 -3.57
C PRO A 40 9.67 4.24 -3.87
N ARG A 41 10.43 3.57 -2.98
CA ARG A 41 11.86 3.28 -3.17
C ARG A 41 12.12 2.38 -4.37
N GLN A 42 11.36 1.30 -4.53
CA GLN A 42 11.50 0.41 -5.68
C GLN A 42 11.15 1.12 -6.99
N VAL A 43 10.12 1.97 -6.98
CA VAL A 43 9.75 2.78 -8.16
C VAL A 43 10.84 3.80 -8.50
N ALA A 44 11.43 4.45 -7.50
CA ALA A 44 12.55 5.39 -7.65
C ALA A 44 13.77 4.74 -8.31
N GLN A 45 14.16 3.57 -7.82
CA GLN A 45 15.26 2.81 -8.38
C GLN A 45 14.98 2.38 -9.83
N ARG A 46 13.78 1.88 -10.12
CA ARG A 46 13.39 1.48 -11.48
C ARG A 46 13.39 2.66 -12.46
N ARG A 47 13.02 3.86 -11.99
CA ARG A 47 12.92 5.07 -12.82
C ARG A 47 14.18 5.93 -12.81
N GLY A 48 15.22 5.58 -12.05
CA GLY A 48 16.45 6.35 -11.92
C GLY A 48 16.28 7.75 -11.33
N LYS A 49 15.24 7.96 -10.50
CA LYS A 49 14.92 9.25 -9.87
C LYS A 49 15.12 9.19 -8.36
N LYS A 50 15.24 10.33 -7.70
CA LYS A 50 15.24 10.36 -6.23
C LYS A 50 13.83 10.09 -5.71
N VAL A 51 13.74 9.47 -4.54
CA VAL A 51 12.44 9.19 -3.88
C VAL A 51 11.64 10.47 -3.65
N ALA A 52 12.32 11.57 -3.34
CA ALA A 52 11.74 12.90 -3.16
C ALA A 52 11.05 13.47 -4.42
N ASP A 53 11.49 13.07 -5.62
CA ASP A 53 10.86 13.53 -6.87
C ASP A 53 9.60 12.72 -7.21
N ILE A 54 9.41 11.57 -6.54
CA ILE A 54 8.28 10.65 -6.76
C ILE A 54 7.19 10.88 -5.73
N LEU A 55 7.56 11.09 -4.47
CA LEU A 55 6.63 11.50 -3.42
C LEU A 55 6.56 13.02 -3.41
N LYS A 56 5.52 13.60 -4.05
CA LYS A 56 5.24 15.03 -3.88
C LYS A 56 4.91 15.29 -2.41
N LYS A 57 5.68 16.19 -1.77
CA LYS A 57 5.42 16.66 -0.41
C LYS A 57 4.01 17.26 -0.40
N THR A 58 3.08 16.57 0.25
CA THR A 58 1.73 17.06 0.51
C THR A 58 1.71 17.47 1.99
N ASP A 59 1.14 18.62 2.30
CA ASP A 59 1.35 19.42 3.52
C ASP A 59 0.95 18.77 4.86
N GLY A 60 1.64 17.71 5.28
CA GLY A 60 1.38 17.13 6.61
C GLY A 60 2.17 15.87 6.90
N GLU A 61 3.50 15.97 7.00
CA GLU A 61 4.35 15.21 7.93
C GLU A 61 5.83 15.55 7.68
N VAL A 62 6.34 16.48 8.48
CA VAL A 62 7.77 16.57 8.76
C VAL A 62 8.03 15.50 9.82
N ALA A 63 8.36 14.28 9.39
CA ALA A 63 9.03 13.34 10.26
C ALA A 63 10.51 13.74 10.28
N GLU A 64 10.88 14.50 11.32
CA GLU A 64 12.26 14.80 11.69
C GLU A 64 13.13 13.53 11.68
N PRO A 65 14.39 13.61 11.23
CA PRO A 65 15.31 12.48 11.30
C PRO A 65 15.61 12.21 12.78
N VAL A 66 15.22 11.03 13.26
CA VAL A 66 15.63 10.54 14.58
C VAL A 66 17.09 10.10 14.49
N GLU A 67 18.01 11.05 14.69
CA GLU A 67 19.36 10.77 15.19
C GLU A 67 19.31 10.70 16.72
N ALA A 68 19.56 9.49 17.27
CA ALA A 68 20.15 9.24 18.59
C ALA A 68 20.61 7.77 18.65
#